data_AF-A0A0B5DHS8-F1
#
_entry.id   AF-A0A0B5DHS8-F1
#
_cell.length_a   1.000
_cell.length_b   1.000
_cell.length_c   1.000
_cell.angle_alpha   90.00
_cell.angle_beta   90.00
_cell.angle_gamma   90.00
#
_symmetry.space_group_name_H-M   'P 1'
#
loop_
_entity.id
_entity.type
_entity.pdbx_description
1 polymer ?
#
loop_
_entity_poly.entity_id
_entity_poly.type
_entity_poly.pdbx_seq_one_letter_code
_entity_poly.pdbx_strand_id
1 'polypeptide(L)' 'MSTELSWFKSSYSGSENDNCVEVALCPEAVHIRDSKDKGIRPLVVTPGAWAAFTALAAGSSLDG' A
#
# COMPACT_ATOMS: atom_id res chain seq x y z
N MET A 1 6.62 -22.70 -5.34
CA MET A 1 7.47 -21.54 -5.63
C MET A 1 6.67 -20.31 -5.24
N SER A 2 6.91 -19.78 -4.06
CA SER A 2 6.26 -18.52 -3.64
C SER A 2 6.89 -17.41 -4.46
N THR A 3 6.12 -16.75 -5.31
CA THR A 3 6.55 -15.51 -5.97
C THR A 3 6.89 -14.51 -4.88
N GLU A 4 8.18 -14.18 -4.76
CA GLU A 4 8.66 -13.24 -3.75
C GLU A 4 8.14 -11.84 -4.09
N LEU A 5 7.27 -11.31 -3.23
CA LEU A 5 6.69 -9.99 -3.40
C LEU A 5 7.74 -8.92 -3.10
N SER A 6 8.01 -8.04 -4.07
CA SER A 6 8.88 -6.88 -3.88
C SER A 6 8.12 -5.76 -3.16
N TRP A 7 8.34 -5.62 -1.86
CA TRP A 7 7.66 -4.64 -1.02
C TRP A 7 8.34 -3.28 -1.02
N PHE A 8 7.54 -2.23 -1.21
CA PHE A 8 7.92 -0.82 -1.10
C PHE A 8 7.27 -0.23 0.14
N LYS A 9 8.10 0.27 1.07
CA LYS A 9 7.63 0.93 2.29
C LYS A 9 7.39 2.42 2.02
N SER A 10 6.27 2.96 2.50
CA SER A 10 5.96 4.39 2.39
C SER A 10 7.00 5.25 3.12
N SER A 11 7.42 6.35 2.50
CA SER A 11 8.33 7.36 3.09
C SER A 11 7.72 8.11 4.28
N TYR A 12 6.40 8.10 4.42
CA TYR A 12 5.69 8.68 5.57
C TYR A 12 5.73 7.78 6.82
N SER A 13 6.38 6.62 6.74
CA SER A 13 6.58 5.71 7.87
C SER A 13 7.71 6.20 8.78
N GLY A 14 7.44 7.18 9.65
CA GLY A 14 8.37 7.76 10.63
C GLY A 14 8.45 7.01 11.97
N SER A 15 9.32 7.49 12.88
CA SER A 15 9.63 6.85 14.17
C SER A 15 8.67 7.16 15.33
N GLU A 16 7.87 8.24 15.27
CA GLU A 16 7.15 8.73 16.45
C GLU A 16 5.61 8.57 16.42
N ASN A 17 4.98 8.45 15.24
CA ASN A 17 3.55 8.16 15.03
C ASN A 17 3.25 8.46 13.54
N ASP A 18 2.39 7.80 12.78
CA ASP A 18 1.77 6.48 12.84
C ASP A 18 1.03 6.36 11.49
N ASN A 19 1.40 5.37 10.67
CA ASN A 19 0.71 4.83 9.48
C ASN A 19 1.79 4.23 8.55
N CYS A 20 2.19 2.99 8.83
CA CYS A 20 3.29 2.36 8.13
C CYS A 20 2.75 1.41 7.07
N VAL A 21 2.47 1.89 5.85
CA VAL A 21 2.00 1.04 4.76
C VAL A 21 3.17 0.54 3.90
N GLU A 22 3.15 -0.75 3.59
CA GLU A 22 3.99 -1.38 2.57
C GLU A 22 3.11 -1.87 1.41
N VAL A 23 3.56 -1.66 0.17
CA VAL A 23 2.86 -2.12 -1.04
C VAL A 23 3.76 -2.99 -1.91
N ALA A 24 3.21 -4.02 -2.54
CA ALA A 24 3.91 -4.78 -3.58
C ALA A 24 3.06 -4.81 -4.85
N LEU A 25 3.66 -4.41 -5.97
CA LEU A 25 3.01 -4.34 -7.27
C LEU A 25 3.28 -5.64 -8.03
N CYS A 26 2.22 -6.33 -8.44
CA CYS A 26 2.27 -7.49 -9.32
C CYS A 26 1.43 -7.23 -10.58
N PRO A 27 1.67 -7.96 -11.68
CA PRO A 27 0.92 -7.76 -12.93
C PRO A 27 -0.59 -7.82 -12.77
N GLU A 28 -1.08 -8.69 -11.88
CA GLU A 28 -2.52 -8.94 -11.70
C GLU A 28 -3.09 -8.41 -10.37
N ALA A 29 -2.22 -7.95 -9.46
CA ALA A 29 -2.62 -7.61 -8.09
C ALA A 29 -1.71 -6.57 -7.46
N VAL A 30 -2.28 -5.77 -6.57
CA VAL A 30 -1.55 -4.93 -5.64
C VAL A 30 -1.78 -5.47 -4.25
N HIS A 31 -0.69 -5.81 -3.55
CA HIS A 31 -0.73 -6.23 -2.16
C HIS A 31 -0.42 -5.03 -1.27
N ILE A 32 -1.23 -4.81 -0.24
CA ILE A 32 -1.08 -3.74 0.74
C ILE A 32 -1.06 -4.37 2.13
N ARG A 33 -0.07 -4.03 2.94
CA ARG A 33 -0.03 -4.46 4.33
C ARG A 33 0.44 -3.35 5.26
N ASP A 34 0.13 -3.53 6.54
CA ASP A 34 0.75 -2.75 7.59
C ASP A 34 2.18 -3.26 7.84
N SER A 35 3.14 -2.35 7.93
CA SER A 35 4.55 -2.68 8.12
C SER A 35 4.84 -3.18 9.53
N LYS A 36 4.00 -2.81 10.51
CA LYS A 36 4.10 -3.23 11.91
C LYS A 36 3.45 -4.60 12.11
N ASP A 37 2.51 -5.00 11.25
CA ASP A 37 1.81 -6.29 11.34
C ASP A 37 1.97 -7.16 10.08
N LYS A 38 3.17 -7.71 9.90
CA LYS A 38 3.53 -8.56 8.74
C LYS A 38 2.99 -9.99 8.83
N GLY A 39 2.40 -10.38 9.97
CA GLY A 39 1.86 -11.71 10.20
C GLY A 39 0.44 -11.90 9.64
N ILE A 40 -0.27 -10.79 9.39
CA ILE A 40 -1.62 -10.80 8.82
C ILE A 40 -1.55 -10.89 7.30
N ARG A 41 -2.55 -11.53 6.68
CA ARG A 41 -2.67 -11.58 5.21
C ARG A 41 -2.79 -10.16 4.64
N PRO A 42 -1.99 -9.80 3.63
CA PRO A 42 -2.12 -8.51 2.94
C PRO A 42 -3.50 -8.34 2.33
N LEU A 43 -4.00 -7.09 2.31
CA LEU A 43 -5.12 -6.70 1.47
C LEU A 43 -4.68 -6.81 0.00
N VAL A 44 -5.50 -7.44 -0.84
CA VAL A 44 -5.20 -7.63 -2.26
C VAL A 44 -6.29 -6.96 -3.08
N VAL A 45 -5.88 -6.06 -3.98
CA VAL A 45 -6.78 -5.35 -4.89
C VAL A 45 -6.26 -5.44 -6.32
N THR A 46 -7.12 -5.12 -7.29
CA THR A 46 -6.69 -5.04 -8.70
C THR A 46 -5.84 -3.78 -8.95
N PRO A 47 -4.94 -3.78 -9.95
CA PRO A 47 -4.17 -2.59 -10.31
C PRO A 47 -5.05 -1.38 -10.66
N GLY A 48 -6.19 -1.60 -11.33
CA GLY A 48 -7.14 -0.53 -11.67
C GLY A 48 -7.80 0.10 -10.45
N ALA A 49 -8.21 -0.71 -9.47
CA ALA A 49 -8.79 -0.20 -8.22
C ALA A 49 -7.76 0.59 -7.41
N TRP A 50 -6.52 0.10 -7.34
CA TRP A 50 -5.42 0.82 -6.68
C TRP A 50 -5.14 2.17 -7.33
N ALA A 51 -5.06 2.23 -8.66
CA ALA A 51 -4.83 3.47 -9.40
C ALA A 51 -5.96 4.50 -9.19
N ALA A 52 -7.22 4.07 -9.20
CA ALA A 52 -8.35 4.94 -8.92
C ALA A 52 -8.30 5.50 -7.49
N PHE A 53 -7.98 4.64 -6.52
CA PHE A 53 -7.85 5.04 -5.11
C PHE A 53 -6.72 6.05 -4.90
N THR A 54 -5.52 5.83 -5.45
CA THR A 54 -4.40 6.75 -5.26
C THR A 54 -4.59 8.07 -5.98
N ALA A 55 -5.25 8.08 -7.15
CA ALA A 55 -5.63 9.30 -7.84
C ALA A 55 -6.60 10.15 -7.00
N LEU A 56 -7.59 9.51 -6.36
CA LEU A 56 -8.49 10.19 -5.43
C LEU A 56 -7.73 10.74 -4.22
N ALA A 57 -6.89 9.92 -3.57
CA ALA A 57 -6.13 10.30 -2.38
C ALA A 57 -5.13 11.43 -2.64
N ALA A 58 -4.49 11.46 -3.83
CA ALA A 58 -3.59 12.54 -4.23
C ALA A 58 -4.36 13.83 -4.59
N GLY A 59 -5.58 13.70 -5.14
CA GLY A 59 -6.45 14.82 -5.50
C GLY A 59 -7.24 15.43 -4.33
N SER A 60 -7.36 14.73 -3.20
CA SER A 60 -8.07 15.21 -1.99
C SER A 60 -7.35 16.32 -1.21
N SER A 61 -6.32 16.98 -1.77
CA SER A 61 -5.79 18.27 -1.28
C SER A 61 -6.65 19.46 -1.73
N LEU A 62 -7.98 19.30 -1.74
CA LEU A 62 -8.94 20.36 -2.01
C LEU A 62 -9.79 20.54 -0.75
N ASP A 63 -9.40 21.54 0.03
CA ASP A 63 -10.15 22.33 1.01
C ASP A 63 -11.05 21.60 2.02
N GLY A 64 -10.66 21.76 3.30
CA GLY A 64 -11.41 21.49 4.51
C GLY A 64 -10.56 21.74 5.74
#